data_AF-A0AAW6UVX9-F1
#
_entry.id   AF-A0AAW6UVX9-F1
#
_cell.length_a   1.000
_cell.length_b   1.000
_cell.length_c   1.000
_cell.angle_alpha   90.00
_cell.angle_beta   90.00
_cell.angle_gamma   90.00
#
_symmetry.space_group_name_H-M   'P 1'
#
loop_
_entity.id
_entity.type
_entity.pdbx_description
1 polymer ?
#
loop_
_entity_poly.entity_id
_entity_poly.type
_entity_poly.pdbx_seq_one_letter_code
_entity_poly.pdbx_strand_id
1 'polypeptide(L)'
;MKRIGCSILTLIFVLLTACGGSGSGDNFNSSFEKTFTFGSQTYVCRSERAANACGGASQDCSACDLESSSSVITQVCAQPVANRHRVTTDGCVLRLTNDTQTGICTSEGLRLLSGTNLTRPQVSAGTLFSSGSLTVNAGNFTETISCN
;
A
#
# COMPACT_ATOMS: atom_id res chain seq x y z
N MET A 1 -66.21 -24.46 -20.58
CA MET A 1 -65.39 -24.89 -21.73
C MET A 1 -64.23 -23.92 -21.91
N LYS A 2 -63.04 -24.46 -22.23
CA LYS A 2 -61.75 -23.80 -22.54
C LYS A 2 -61.81 -22.87 -23.76
N ARG A 3 -60.92 -21.85 -23.79
CA ARG A 3 -59.88 -21.55 -24.82
C ARG A 3 -59.25 -20.19 -24.46
N ILE A 4 -58.00 -20.12 -24.01
CA ILE A 4 -56.73 -20.17 -24.78
C ILE A 4 -56.66 -19.08 -25.83
N GLY A 5 -55.74 -18.13 -25.61
CA GLY A 5 -55.29 -17.16 -26.59
C GLY A 5 -54.03 -16.46 -26.09
N CYS A 6 -52.87 -17.08 -26.34
CA CYS A 6 -51.57 -16.41 -26.31
C CYS A 6 -51.58 -15.20 -27.25
N SER A 7 -50.91 -14.13 -26.88
CA SER A 7 -50.07 -13.43 -27.87
C SER A 7 -48.89 -12.75 -27.20
N ILE A 8 -47.74 -13.09 -27.76
CA ILE A 8 -46.38 -12.64 -27.47
C ILE A 8 -46.25 -11.17 -27.88
N LEU A 9 -45.57 -10.33 -27.09
CA LEU A 9 -44.72 -9.29 -27.67
C LEU A 9 -43.62 -8.84 -26.70
N THR A 10 -42.40 -9.04 -27.18
CA THR A 10 -41.09 -8.63 -26.69
C THR A 10 -40.80 -7.12 -26.88
N LEU A 11 -39.72 -6.68 -26.22
CA LEU A 11 -38.82 -5.54 -26.52
C LEU A 11 -39.10 -4.16 -25.86
N ILE A 12 -38.38 -3.93 -24.74
CA ILE A 12 -37.25 -2.99 -24.56
C ILE A 12 -37.40 -1.57 -25.16
N PHE A 13 -37.35 -0.53 -24.31
CA PHE A 13 -36.32 0.55 -24.38
C PHE A 13 -36.33 1.49 -23.14
N VAL A 14 -35.19 1.48 -22.46
CA VAL A 14 -34.45 2.53 -21.71
C VAL A 14 -35.00 3.97 -21.73
N LEU A 15 -35.09 4.62 -20.55
CA LEU A 15 -34.35 5.84 -20.17
C LEU A 15 -34.93 6.56 -18.92
N LEU A 16 -34.01 7.14 -18.15
CA LEU A 16 -34.17 8.21 -17.13
C LEU A 16 -34.56 7.81 -15.70
N THR A 17 -33.55 7.62 -14.86
CA THR A 17 -33.56 8.20 -13.51
C THR A 17 -32.20 8.86 -13.24
N ALA A 18 -32.08 10.13 -13.62
CA ALA A 18 -31.17 11.04 -12.96
C ALA A 18 -31.91 11.69 -11.79
N CYS A 19 -31.14 12.03 -10.75
CA CYS A 19 -31.41 13.08 -9.78
C CYS A 19 -32.37 12.77 -8.63
N GLY A 20 -31.77 12.66 -7.44
CA GLY A 20 -32.22 13.44 -6.29
C GLY A 20 -32.98 12.68 -5.20
N GLY A 21 -32.32 12.53 -4.05
CA GLY A 21 -32.98 12.83 -2.79
C GLY A 21 -33.02 11.73 -1.74
N SER A 22 -32.36 12.07 -0.62
CA SER A 22 -32.80 11.78 0.75
C SER A 22 -32.48 10.41 1.34
N GLY A 23 -31.30 10.37 1.99
CA GLY A 23 -31.21 10.37 3.44
C GLY A 23 -31.95 9.27 4.20
N SER A 24 -31.19 8.33 4.76
CA SER A 24 -31.28 7.92 6.18
C SER A 24 -30.39 6.70 6.40
N GLY A 25 -29.41 6.83 7.29
CA GLY A 25 -28.75 5.68 7.89
C GLY A 25 -27.28 5.56 7.56
N ASP A 26 -26.56 6.67 7.48
CA ASP A 26 -25.15 6.78 7.82
C ASP A 26 -24.94 6.36 9.29
N ASN A 27 -25.10 5.06 9.53
CA ASN A 27 -24.27 4.38 10.51
C ASN A 27 -22.85 4.41 9.93
N PHE A 28 -22.20 5.58 10.06
CA PHE A 28 -20.78 5.58 10.38
C PHE A 28 -20.67 4.79 11.68
N ASN A 29 -20.63 3.47 11.56
CA ASN A 29 -20.08 2.66 12.60
C ASN A 29 -18.61 3.08 12.63
N SER A 30 -18.30 4.07 13.46
CA SER A 30 -16.96 4.58 13.73
C SER A 30 -16.03 3.47 14.28
N SER A 31 -16.55 2.26 14.43
CA SER A 31 -15.85 1.04 14.84
C SER A 31 -15.91 -0.09 13.80
N PHE A 32 -16.58 0.06 12.65
CA PHE A 32 -16.56 -0.98 11.63
C PHE A 32 -15.22 -0.93 10.89
N GLU A 33 -14.41 -1.95 11.11
CA GLU A 33 -13.18 -2.18 10.38
C GLU A 33 -13.13 -3.66 9.99
N LYS A 34 -12.87 -3.93 8.71
CA LYS A 34 -12.68 -5.29 8.21
C LYS A 34 -11.50 -5.34 7.26
N THR A 35 -10.60 -6.26 7.52
CA THR A 35 -9.38 -6.45 6.73
C THR A 35 -9.53 -7.59 5.73
N PHE A 36 -8.94 -7.41 4.55
CA PHE A 36 -8.85 -8.42 3.50
C PHE A 36 -7.42 -8.50 2.98
N THR A 37 -6.87 -9.70 2.90
CA THR A 37 -5.52 -9.91 2.35
C THR A 37 -5.62 -10.65 1.03
N PHE A 38 -5.12 -10.01 -0.03
CA PHE A 38 -5.06 -10.58 -1.38
C PHE A 38 -3.61 -10.52 -1.88
N GLY A 39 -2.99 -11.69 -2.05
CA GLY A 39 -1.56 -11.76 -2.35
C GLY A 39 -0.71 -11.14 -1.23
N SER A 40 0.11 -10.15 -1.57
CA SER A 40 0.96 -9.40 -0.64
C SER A 40 0.36 -8.08 -0.14
N GLN A 41 -0.89 -7.77 -0.50
CA GLN A 41 -1.55 -6.52 -0.14
C GLN A 41 -2.66 -6.79 0.88
N THR A 42 -2.68 -6.02 1.95
CA THR A 42 -3.77 -6.00 2.93
C THR A 42 -4.59 -4.73 2.71
N TYR A 43 -5.91 -4.87 2.68
CA TYR A 43 -6.87 -3.78 2.53
C TYR A 43 -7.66 -3.65 3.81
N VAL A 44 -7.81 -2.42 4.32
CA VAL A 44 -8.60 -2.06 5.49
C VAL A 44 -9.85 -1.35 5.03
N CYS A 45 -10.99 -2.00 5.16
CA CYS A 45 -12.28 -1.45 4.78
C CYS A 45 -13.01 -0.93 6.03
N ARG A 46 -13.17 0.40 6.14
CA ARG A 46 -13.86 1.06 7.26
C ARG A 46 -15.37 1.27 7.04
N SER A 47 -15.93 0.62 6.02
CA SER A 47 -17.37 0.60 5.78
C SER A 47 -17.82 -0.81 5.37
N GLU A 48 -18.98 -1.22 5.85
CA GLU A 48 -19.59 -2.52 5.50
C GLU A 48 -19.76 -2.66 4.00
N ARG A 49 -20.10 -1.56 3.31
CA ARG A 49 -20.25 -1.53 1.86
C ARG A 49 -18.94 -1.82 1.14
N ALA A 50 -17.84 -1.15 1.53
CA ALA A 50 -16.53 -1.39 0.95
C ALA A 50 -16.03 -2.80 1.26
N ALA A 51 -16.28 -3.29 2.48
CA ALA A 51 -15.94 -4.65 2.86
C ALA A 51 -16.72 -5.72 2.08
N ASN A 52 -18.01 -5.51 1.83
CA ASN A 52 -18.81 -6.44 1.04
C ASN A 52 -18.42 -6.45 -0.44
N ALA A 53 -17.99 -5.31 -1.00
CA ALA A 53 -17.45 -5.24 -2.35
C ALA A 53 -16.08 -5.94 -2.47
N CYS A 54 -15.19 -5.67 -1.50
CA CYS A 54 -13.83 -6.21 -1.45
C CYS A 54 -13.81 -7.73 -1.14
N GLY A 55 -14.72 -8.21 -0.29
CA GLY A 55 -14.90 -9.64 0.00
C GLY A 55 -15.78 -10.40 -0.99
N GLY A 56 -16.36 -9.72 -1.98
CA GLY A 56 -17.22 -10.32 -3.00
C GLY A 56 -16.43 -11.00 -4.12
N ALA A 57 -17.13 -11.66 -5.05
CA ALA A 57 -16.50 -12.35 -6.19
C ALA A 57 -15.67 -11.43 -7.10
N SER A 58 -15.97 -10.14 -7.11
CA SER A 58 -15.27 -9.12 -7.90
C SER A 58 -14.00 -8.57 -7.23
N GLN A 59 -13.79 -8.83 -5.93
CA GLN A 59 -12.66 -8.33 -5.13
C GLN A 59 -12.38 -6.84 -5.29
N ASP A 60 -13.43 -6.02 -5.33
CA ASP A 60 -13.30 -4.57 -5.54
C ASP A 60 -13.01 -3.87 -4.21
N CYS A 61 -11.72 -3.63 -3.95
CA CYS A 61 -11.22 -2.95 -2.75
C CYS A 61 -10.89 -1.47 -2.98
N SER A 62 -11.37 -0.86 -4.07
CA SER A 62 -11.08 0.55 -4.41
C SER A 62 -11.55 1.55 -3.36
N ALA A 63 -12.58 1.20 -2.59
CA ALA A 63 -13.12 1.99 -1.49
C ALA A 63 -12.52 1.61 -0.11
N CYS A 64 -11.50 0.75 -0.08
CA CYS A 64 -10.77 0.37 1.13
C CYS A 64 -9.38 1.00 1.10
N ASP A 65 -8.84 1.27 2.28
CA ASP A 65 -7.47 1.76 2.40
C ASP A 65 -6.52 0.60 2.17
N LEU A 66 -5.43 0.81 1.44
CA LEU A 66 -4.34 -0.17 1.43
C LEU A 66 -3.64 -0.07 2.78
N GLU A 67 -3.66 -1.16 3.56
CA GLU A 67 -2.77 -1.29 4.70
C GLU A 67 -1.36 -1.38 4.15
N SER A 68 -0.72 -0.23 4.06
CA SER A 68 0.73 -0.18 3.94
C SER A 68 1.25 -1.07 5.05
N SER A 69 1.94 -2.15 4.67
CA SER A 69 2.54 -3.10 5.60
C SER A 69 3.30 -2.32 6.66
N SER A 70 2.63 -2.14 7.80
CA SER A 70 3.09 -1.31 8.92
C SER A 70 4.12 -2.06 9.75
N SER A 71 4.56 -3.21 9.24
CA SER A 71 5.72 -3.94 9.72
C SER A 71 6.92 -3.02 9.71
N VAL A 72 7.42 -2.81 10.92
CA VAL A 72 8.61 -2.04 11.18
C VAL A 72 9.82 -2.72 10.54
N ILE A 73 10.65 -1.94 9.84
CA ILE A 73 11.90 -2.42 9.26
C ILE A 73 12.91 -2.56 10.40
N THR A 74 13.25 -3.80 10.75
CA THR A 74 14.20 -4.14 11.82
C THR A 74 15.42 -4.89 11.32
N GLN A 75 15.35 -5.46 10.11
CA GLN A 75 16.44 -6.20 9.48
C GLN A 75 17.63 -5.28 9.20
N VAL A 76 18.84 -5.69 9.57
CA VAL A 76 20.07 -4.95 9.28
C VAL A 76 20.49 -5.18 7.82
N CYS A 77 21.02 -4.15 7.16
CA CYS A 77 21.45 -4.24 5.77
C CYS A 77 22.59 -5.24 5.58
N ALA A 78 22.56 -5.94 4.46
CA ALA A 78 23.66 -6.83 4.08
C ALA A 78 24.89 -6.00 3.70
N GLN A 79 26.07 -6.45 4.17
CA GLN A 79 27.35 -5.85 3.80
C GLN A 79 28.15 -6.83 2.94
N PRO A 80 28.03 -6.77 1.60
CA PRO A 80 28.75 -7.70 0.71
C PRO A 80 30.26 -7.53 0.77
N VAL A 81 30.73 -6.30 1.04
CA VAL A 81 32.13 -5.98 1.32
C VAL A 81 32.17 -4.97 2.46
N ALA A 82 33.32 -4.87 3.13
CA ALA A 82 33.51 -3.88 4.18
C ALA A 82 33.13 -2.46 3.69
N ASN A 83 32.39 -1.72 4.51
CA ASN A 83 31.92 -0.36 4.24
C ASN A 83 31.00 -0.20 3.01
N ARG A 84 30.47 -1.30 2.43
CA ARG A 84 29.35 -1.22 1.49
C ARG A 84 28.12 -1.85 2.07
N HIS A 85 27.02 -1.11 2.07
CA HIS A 85 25.72 -1.53 2.54
C HIS A 85 24.74 -1.68 1.39
N ARG A 86 24.08 -2.82 1.31
CA ARG A 86 23.11 -3.13 0.26
C ARG A 86 21.69 -3.00 0.81
N VAL A 87 20.90 -2.14 0.17
CA VAL A 87 19.50 -1.90 0.48
C VAL A 87 18.63 -2.63 -0.54
N THR A 88 17.52 -3.20 -0.09
CA THR A 88 16.54 -3.90 -0.93
C THR A 88 15.23 -3.12 -0.97
N THR A 89 14.30 -3.58 -1.80
CA THR A 89 12.92 -3.07 -1.79
C THR A 89 12.24 -3.29 -0.45
N ASP A 90 12.60 -4.35 0.28
CA ASP A 90 12.08 -4.65 1.62
C ASP A 90 12.57 -3.72 2.71
N GLY A 91 13.69 -3.07 2.43
CA GLY A 91 14.32 -2.12 3.32
C GLY A 91 15.16 -2.80 4.38
N CYS A 92 16.04 -2.01 4.96
CA CYS A 92 16.92 -2.45 6.03
C CYS A 92 17.45 -1.27 6.84
N VAL A 93 17.91 -1.58 8.05
CA VAL A 93 18.58 -0.67 8.96
C VAL A 93 20.07 -0.64 8.63
N LEU A 94 20.55 0.54 8.27
CA LEU A 94 21.94 0.91 8.03
C LEU A 94 22.57 1.33 9.35
N ARG A 95 23.55 0.57 9.82
CA ARG A 95 24.40 0.96 10.95
C ARG A 95 25.69 1.52 10.39
N LEU A 96 25.69 2.82 10.15
CA LEU A 96 26.88 3.56 9.71
C LEU A 96 27.75 3.88 10.92
N THR A 97 28.98 4.28 10.68
CA THR A 97 29.99 4.51 11.72
C THR A 97 29.55 5.56 12.76
N ASN A 98 28.84 6.60 12.33
CA ASN A 98 28.40 7.72 13.18
C ASN A 98 26.88 7.95 13.16
N ASP A 99 26.13 7.16 12.41
CA ASP A 99 24.70 7.39 12.22
C ASP A 99 23.97 6.05 12.03
N THR A 100 22.68 6.03 12.36
CA THR A 100 21.81 4.91 12.04
C THR A 100 20.66 5.41 11.20
N GLN A 101 20.48 4.79 10.05
CA GLN A 101 19.44 5.15 9.09
C GLN A 101 18.64 3.91 8.71
N THR A 102 17.42 4.11 8.23
CA THR A 102 16.65 3.05 7.58
C THR A 102 16.51 3.41 6.11
N GLY A 103 16.81 2.45 5.24
CA GLY A 103 16.76 2.63 3.80
C GLY A 103 15.80 1.67 3.13
N ILE A 104 15.19 2.10 2.02
CA ILE A 104 14.43 1.26 1.10
C ILE A 104 14.82 1.59 -0.34
N CYS A 105 14.72 0.62 -1.24
CA CYS A 105 14.84 0.85 -2.67
C CYS A 105 13.46 0.96 -3.32
N THR A 106 13.27 2.00 -4.10
CA THR A 106 12.08 2.20 -4.94
C THR A 106 12.49 2.26 -6.40
N SER A 107 11.49 2.28 -7.30
CA SER A 107 11.73 2.51 -8.73
C SER A 107 12.37 3.87 -9.04
N GLU A 108 12.26 4.84 -8.13
CA GLU A 108 12.82 6.18 -8.28
C GLU A 108 14.28 6.27 -7.79
N GLY A 109 14.73 5.30 -6.99
CA GLY A 109 16.08 5.27 -6.42
C GLY A 109 16.11 4.79 -4.98
N LEU A 110 17.14 5.22 -4.25
CA LEU A 110 17.35 4.89 -2.85
C LEU A 110 16.65 5.92 -1.97
N ARG A 111 15.81 5.50 -1.04
CA ARG A 111 15.22 6.38 -0.02
C ARG A 111 15.81 6.09 1.35
N LEU A 112 16.22 7.12 2.06
CA LEU A 112 16.81 7.03 3.39
C LEU A 112 16.06 7.93 4.38
N LEU A 113 15.91 7.47 5.61
CA LEU A 113 15.42 8.25 6.72
C LEU A 113 16.21 7.91 7.98
N SER A 114 16.69 8.93 8.71
CA SER A 114 17.45 8.73 9.94
C SER A 114 16.60 8.07 11.03
N GLY A 115 17.22 7.16 11.78
CA GLY A 115 16.59 6.40 12.85
C GLY A 115 16.34 4.93 12.51
N THR A 116 15.71 4.27 13.46
CA THR A 116 15.31 2.85 13.41
C THR A 116 13.85 2.73 13.78
N ASN A 117 13.32 1.52 13.71
CA ASN A 117 11.92 1.23 13.98
C ASN A 117 10.95 1.99 13.06
N LEU A 118 11.38 2.23 11.81
CA LEU A 118 10.60 2.92 10.79
C LEU A 118 9.87 1.92 9.91
N THR A 119 8.64 2.25 9.52
CA THR A 119 7.86 1.48 8.54
C THR A 119 8.25 1.89 7.12
N ARG A 120 8.00 1.03 6.13
CA ARG A 120 8.28 1.35 4.72
C ARG A 120 7.65 2.69 4.28
N PRO A 121 6.39 3.02 4.61
CA PRO A 121 5.80 4.33 4.26
C PRO A 121 6.55 5.52 4.87
N GLN A 122 7.01 5.40 6.12
CA GLN A 122 7.78 6.46 6.76
C GLN A 122 9.10 6.70 6.00
N VAL A 123 9.82 5.62 5.67
CA VAL A 123 11.06 5.72 4.89
C VAL A 123 10.80 6.19 3.46
N SER A 124 9.67 5.82 2.85
CA SER A 124 9.24 6.33 1.54
C SER A 124 9.08 7.85 1.51
N ALA A 125 8.71 8.48 2.64
CA ALA A 125 8.65 9.94 2.76
C ALA A 125 10.02 10.61 3.04
N GLY A 126 11.07 9.81 3.21
CA GLY A 126 12.43 10.27 3.47
C GLY A 126 13.15 10.85 2.24
N THR A 127 14.45 11.11 2.41
CA THR A 127 15.30 11.70 1.37
C THR A 127 15.51 10.72 0.23
N LEU A 128 15.31 11.17 -1.00
CA LEU A 128 15.50 10.40 -2.23
C LEU A 128 16.88 10.66 -2.85
N PHE A 129 17.58 9.59 -3.18
CA PHE A 129 18.80 9.56 -3.98
C PHE A 129 18.51 8.83 -5.28
N SER A 130 18.26 9.59 -6.35
CA SER A 130 17.83 9.09 -7.65
C SER A 130 18.88 8.23 -8.38
N SER A 131 20.16 8.37 -8.01
CA SER A 131 21.25 7.48 -8.48
C SER A 131 21.15 6.05 -7.93
N GLY A 132 20.23 5.79 -7.00
CA GLY A 132 20.16 4.52 -6.28
C GLY A 132 21.35 4.27 -5.34
N SER A 133 22.20 5.27 -5.11
CA SER A 133 23.38 5.13 -4.27
C SER A 133 23.79 6.44 -3.59
N LEU A 134 24.36 6.30 -2.40
CA LEU A 134 24.93 7.39 -1.60
C LEU A 134 26.30 6.97 -1.10
N THR A 135 27.26 7.88 -1.16
CA THR A 135 28.57 7.71 -0.50
C THR A 135 28.68 8.70 0.64
N VAL A 136 28.96 8.20 1.84
CA VAL A 136 29.06 8.98 3.08
C VAL A 136 30.49 8.88 3.58
N ASN A 137 31.10 10.03 3.90
CA ASN A 137 32.43 10.07 4.53
C ASN A 137 32.26 10.25 6.04
N ALA A 138 32.82 9.33 6.82
CA ALA A 138 32.81 9.32 8.27
C ALA A 138 34.25 9.33 8.78
N GLY A 139 34.82 10.53 8.93
CA GLY A 139 36.24 10.69 9.27
C GLY A 139 37.13 10.15 8.17
N ASN A 140 37.89 9.09 8.47
CA ASN A 140 38.80 8.41 7.52
C ASN A 140 38.14 7.24 6.77
N PHE A 141 36.86 6.95 7.04
CA PHE A 141 36.13 5.87 6.39
C PHE A 141 35.16 6.43 5.35
N THR A 142 35.09 5.75 4.21
CA THR A 142 34.08 6.01 3.19
C THR A 142 33.12 4.82 3.18
N GLU A 143 31.85 5.09 3.45
CA GLU A 143 30.79 4.09 3.41
C GLU A 143 29.91 4.32 2.18
N THR A 144 29.64 3.27 1.42
CA THR A 144 28.74 3.35 0.25
C THR A 144 27.46 2.58 0.55
N ILE A 145 26.33 3.24 0.31
CA ILE A 145 25.00 2.67 0.41
C ILE A 145 24.45 2.57 -1.00
N SER A 146 23.96 1.42 -1.41
CA SER A 146 23.36 1.29 -2.73
C SER A 146 22.17 0.35 -2.74
N CYS A 147 21.27 0.61 -3.67
CA CYS A 147 20.29 -0.37 -4.08
C CYS A 147 20.96 -1.58 -4.73
N ASN A 148 20.28 -2.71 -4.59
CA ASN A 148 20.62 -3.96 -5.26
C ASN A 148 20.51 -3.81 -6.78
#